data_AF-D8U7X6-F1
#
_entry.id   AF-D8U7X6-F1
#
_cell.length_a   1.000
_cell.length_b   1.000
_cell.length_c   1.000
_cell.angle_alpha   90.00
_cell.angle_beta   90.00
_cell.angle_gamma   90.00
#
_symmetry.space_group_name_H-M   'P 1'
#
loop_
_entity.id
_entity.type
_entity.pdbx_description
1 polymer ?
#
loop_
_entity_poly.entity_id
_entity_poly.type
_entity_poly.pdbx_seq_one_letter_code
_entity_poly.pdbx_strand_id
1 'polypeptide(L)'
;MDVTRITDVTCTTDVTRTTDVTRITDITRITDVTCIMDVTCTTDVTRITDVTRITDVTRTTDVTRITDVTRTMDVTRTMDVTRIRDVTRTTDVTRTMDVTRTTDVTRTKDVTHITDVTCITDITHITDVTHTTDVTRITDVT
;
A
#
# COMPACT_ATOMS: atom_id res chain seq x y z
N MET A 1 17.15 4.35 -13.22
CA MET A 1 17.91 3.10 -13.45
C MET A 1 16.85 2.06 -13.69
N ASP A 2 16.71 1.55 -14.91
CA ASP A 2 15.74 0.49 -15.19
C ASP A 2 16.18 -0.79 -14.49
N VAL A 3 15.55 -1.09 -13.34
CA VAL A 3 15.78 -2.35 -12.65
C VAL A 3 14.70 -3.32 -13.11
N THR A 4 15.06 -4.15 -14.07
CA THR A 4 14.13 -5.09 -14.73
C THR A 4 13.59 -6.15 -13.77
N ARG A 5 14.33 -6.48 -12.70
CA ARG A 5 13.89 -7.41 -11.66
C ARG A 5 14.75 -7.33 -10.40
N ILE A 6 14.12 -7.26 -9.22
CA ILE A 6 14.77 -7.41 -7.91
C ILE A 6 14.14 -8.62 -7.21
N THR A 7 14.97 -9.53 -6.70
CA THR A 7 14.53 -10.70 -5.91
C THR A 7 15.34 -10.76 -4.62
N ASP A 8 14.75 -11.29 -3.56
CA ASP A 8 15.41 -11.57 -2.27
C ASP A 8 16.02 -10.33 -1.59
N VAL A 9 15.20 -9.31 -1.32
CA VAL A 9 15.64 -8.12 -0.59
C VAL A 9 15.47 -8.34 0.91
N THR A 10 16.55 -8.74 1.58
CA THR A 10 16.51 -9.03 3.02
C THR A 10 16.40 -7.76 3.87
N CYS A 11 17.16 -6.71 3.55
CA CYS A 11 17.11 -5.41 4.23
C CYS A 11 17.63 -4.32 3.29
N THR A 12 16.80 -3.31 3.03
CA THR A 12 17.26 -2.03 2.48
C THR A 12 16.90 -0.91 3.45
N THR A 13 17.89 -0.06 3.70
CA THR A 13 17.81 1.12 4.57
C THR A 13 18.37 2.30 3.77
N ASP A 14 17.83 3.50 4.00
CA ASP A 14 18.25 4.75 3.34
C ASP A 14 18.10 4.75 1.81
N VAL A 15 16.96 4.26 1.30
CA VAL A 15 16.69 4.28 -0.14
C VAL A 15 16.19 5.66 -0.54
N THR A 16 17.05 6.46 -1.19
CA THR A 16 16.66 7.81 -1.62
C THR A 16 15.63 7.77 -2.75
N ARG A 17 15.85 6.97 -3.80
CA ARG A 17 14.92 6.85 -4.94
C ARG A 17 15.01 5.48 -5.61
N THR A 18 13.86 4.85 -5.79
CA THR A 18 13.67 3.73 -6.73
C THR A 18 12.67 4.15 -7.80
N THR A 19 13.08 4.10 -9.06
CA THR A 19 12.22 4.36 -10.23
C THR A 19 12.28 3.17 -11.17
N ASP A 20 11.25 3.01 -12.00
CA ASP A 20 11.20 2.07 -13.13
C ASP A 20 11.44 0.61 -12.71
N VAL A 21 10.73 0.14 -11.68
CA VAL A 21 10.88 -1.24 -11.19
C VAL A 21 9.76 -2.12 -11.69
N THR A 22 10.12 -3.05 -12.60
CA THR A 22 9.12 -3.91 -13.24
C THR A 22 8.61 -5.00 -12.29
N ARG A 23 9.49 -5.61 -11.49
CA ARG A 23 9.11 -6.70 -10.58
C ARG A 23 10.01 -6.77 -9.35
N ILE A 24 9.39 -6.77 -8.17
CA ILE A 24 10.06 -7.06 -6.90
C ILE A 24 9.39 -8.25 -6.22
N THR A 25 10.17 -9.23 -5.78
CA THR A 25 9.68 -10.34 -4.95
C THR A 25 10.53 -10.49 -3.68
N ASP A 26 9.93 -11.06 -2.64
CA ASP A 26 10.61 -11.51 -1.42
C ASP A 26 11.30 -10.36 -0.65
N ILE A 27 10.53 -9.32 -0.33
CA ILE A 27 11.04 -8.19 0.47
C ILE A 27 10.78 -8.47 1.95
N THR A 28 11.84 -8.71 2.70
CA THR A 28 11.71 -8.90 4.16
C THR A 28 11.58 -7.55 4.89
N ARG A 29 12.38 -6.54 4.52
CA ARG A 29 12.35 -5.24 5.20
C ARG A 29 12.86 -4.08 4.33
N ILE A 30 12.05 -3.03 4.26
CA ILE A 30 12.39 -1.71 3.73
C ILE A 30 12.20 -0.67 4.84
N THR A 31 13.22 0.15 5.11
CA THR A 31 13.12 1.32 6.00
C THR A 31 13.68 2.58 5.34
N ASP A 32 13.21 3.74 5.78
CA ASP A 32 13.77 5.06 5.45
C ASP A 32 13.79 5.34 3.94
N VAL A 33 12.62 5.24 3.30
CA VAL A 33 12.50 5.47 1.85
C VAL A 33 11.92 6.84 1.56
N THR A 34 12.69 7.65 0.82
CA THR A 34 12.20 8.98 0.43
C THR A 34 11.19 8.89 -0.71
N CYS A 35 11.43 8.06 -1.72
CA CYS A 35 10.54 7.99 -2.89
C CYS A 35 10.58 6.63 -3.60
N ILE A 36 9.40 6.05 -3.82
CA ILE A 36 9.15 4.90 -4.70
C ILE A 36 8.25 5.37 -5.84
N MET A 37 8.67 5.19 -7.09
CA MET A 37 7.91 5.54 -8.29
C MET A 37 7.92 4.40 -9.30
N ASP A 38 6.85 4.31 -10.11
CA ASP A 38 6.77 3.46 -11.29
C ASP A 38 6.99 1.97 -10.99
N VAL A 39 6.26 1.44 -10.00
CA VAL A 39 6.35 0.03 -9.61
C VAL A 39 5.21 -0.76 -10.23
N THR A 40 5.54 -1.66 -11.16
CA THR A 40 4.53 -2.45 -11.86
C THR A 40 4.00 -3.60 -11.01
N CYS A 41 4.90 -4.39 -10.41
CA CYS A 41 4.54 -5.59 -9.66
C CYS A 41 5.42 -5.76 -8.40
N THR A 42 4.77 -5.96 -7.26
CA THR A 42 5.41 -6.30 -5.98
C THR A 42 4.67 -7.47 -5.33
N THR A 43 5.41 -8.46 -4.85
CA THR A 43 4.88 -9.66 -4.20
C THR A 43 5.72 -9.98 -2.97
N ASP A 44 5.10 -10.55 -1.94
CA ASP A 44 5.75 -11.01 -0.70
C ASP A 44 6.51 -9.90 0.04
N VAL A 45 5.79 -8.86 0.45
CA VAL A 45 6.37 -7.74 1.20
C VAL A 45 6.03 -7.88 2.68
N THR A 46 7.01 -8.30 3.47
CA THR A 46 6.81 -8.50 4.91
C THR A 46 6.69 -7.17 5.66
N ARG A 47 7.51 -6.16 5.32
CA ARG A 47 7.58 -4.92 6.11
C ARG A 47 8.11 -3.71 5.35
N ILE A 48 7.29 -2.67 5.31
CA ILE A 48 7.65 -1.32 4.86
C ILE A 48 7.48 -0.36 6.05
N THR A 49 8.48 0.49 6.31
CA THR A 49 8.44 1.50 7.39
C THR A 49 9.08 2.80 6.90
N ASP A 50 8.55 3.94 7.35
CA ASP A 50 9.11 5.28 7.10
C ASP A 50 9.22 5.64 5.61
N VAL A 51 8.08 5.63 4.91
CA VAL A 51 8.03 6.00 3.48
C VAL A 51 7.40 7.37 3.28
N THR A 52 8.17 8.29 2.70
CA THR A 52 7.68 9.65 2.46
C THR A 52 6.71 9.71 1.28
N ARG A 53 7.02 9.02 0.17
CA ARG A 53 6.18 9.05 -1.03
C ARG A 53 6.20 7.74 -1.83
N ILE A 54 5.00 7.25 -2.15
CA ILE A 54 4.74 6.16 -3.09
C ILE A 54 3.86 6.69 -4.22
N THR A 55 4.25 6.45 -5.46
CA THR A 55 3.50 6.90 -6.64
C THR A 55 3.55 5.84 -7.74
N ASP A 56 2.46 5.70 -8.49
CA ASP A 56 2.34 4.80 -9.64
C ASP A 56 2.59 3.32 -9.29
N VAL A 57 1.80 2.77 -8.36
CA VAL A 57 1.86 1.35 -8.00
C VAL A 57 0.71 0.61 -8.67
N THR A 58 1.07 -0.25 -9.65
CA THR A 58 0.04 -0.96 -10.42
C THR A 58 -0.47 -2.19 -9.69
N ARG A 59 0.42 -3.04 -9.14
CA ARG A 59 0.06 -4.31 -8.47
C ARG A 59 0.92 -4.58 -7.24
N THR A 60 0.26 -4.73 -6.10
CA THR A 60 0.81 -5.19 -4.82
C THR A 60 0.04 -6.42 -4.35
N THR A 61 0.74 -7.47 -3.95
CA THR A 61 0.15 -8.69 -3.37
C THR A 61 0.97 -9.15 -2.16
N ASP A 62 0.30 -9.71 -1.16
CA ASP A 62 0.91 -10.26 0.06
C ASP A 62 1.74 -9.23 0.84
N VAL A 63 1.07 -8.20 1.39
CA VAL A 63 1.74 -7.18 2.21
C VAL A 63 1.38 -7.36 3.67
N THR A 64 2.33 -7.84 4.47
CA THR A 64 2.06 -8.09 5.90
C THR A 64 1.99 -6.79 6.71
N ARG A 65 2.84 -5.79 6.40
CA ARG A 65 2.97 -4.61 7.28
C ARG A 65 3.44 -3.36 6.57
N ILE A 66 2.60 -2.32 6.61
CA ILE A 66 2.91 -0.95 6.19
C ILE A 66 2.78 -0.04 7.42
N THR A 67 3.76 0.82 7.65
CA THR A 67 3.76 1.75 8.79
C THR A 67 4.43 3.06 8.39
N ASP A 68 3.86 4.19 8.81
CA ASP A 68 4.40 5.54 8.63
C ASP A 68 4.56 5.93 7.15
N VAL A 69 3.44 5.97 6.41
CA VAL A 69 3.41 6.39 5.00
C VAL A 69 2.79 7.76 4.86
N THR A 70 3.58 8.75 4.45
CA THR A 70 3.10 10.13 4.40
C THR A 70 2.21 10.41 3.18
N ARG A 71 2.57 9.87 2.01
CA ARG A 71 1.83 10.09 0.75
C ARG A 71 1.82 8.87 -0.15
N THR A 72 0.64 8.51 -0.61
CA THR A 72 0.42 7.46 -1.61
C THR A 72 -0.52 7.98 -2.69
N MET A 73 -0.14 7.80 -3.96
CA MET A 73 -0.90 8.25 -5.12
C MET A 73 -0.91 7.16 -6.21
N ASP A 74 -2.00 7.07 -6.95
CA ASP A 74 -2.15 6.18 -8.12
C ASP A 74 -1.90 4.69 -7.79
N VAL A 75 -2.68 4.15 -6.85
CA VAL A 75 -2.63 2.72 -6.49
C VAL A 75 -3.77 1.99 -7.17
N THR A 76 -3.43 1.15 -8.16
CA THR A 76 -4.46 0.52 -8.98
C THR A 76 -4.98 -0.80 -8.39
N ARG A 77 -4.10 -1.67 -7.88
CA ARG A 77 -4.48 -2.98 -7.33
C ARG A 77 -3.61 -3.37 -6.14
N THR A 78 -4.25 -3.58 -5.00
CA THR A 78 -3.61 -4.11 -3.79
C THR A 78 -4.45 -5.25 -3.23
N MET A 79 -3.80 -6.38 -2.90
CA MET A 79 -4.42 -7.60 -2.40
C MET A 79 -3.65 -8.10 -1.18
N ASP A 80 -4.36 -8.71 -0.23
CA ASP A 80 -3.80 -9.39 0.96
C ASP A 80 -2.94 -8.46 1.84
N VAL A 81 -3.54 -7.41 2.41
CA VAL A 81 -2.84 -6.49 3.32
C VAL A 81 -3.22 -6.75 4.78
N THR A 82 -2.31 -7.27 5.58
CA THR A 82 -2.62 -7.62 6.96
C THR A 82 -2.68 -6.40 7.89
N ARG A 83 -1.75 -5.44 7.76
CA ARG A 83 -1.67 -4.29 8.69
C ARG A 83 -1.15 -3.01 8.03
N ILE A 84 -1.93 -1.94 8.17
CA ILE A 84 -1.57 -0.57 7.78
C ILE A 84 -1.71 0.35 9.01
N ARG A 85 -0.68 1.16 9.30
CA ARG A 85 -0.69 2.16 10.38
C ARG A 85 -0.12 3.48 9.88
N ASP A 86 -0.70 4.60 10.31
CA ASP A 86 -0.22 5.97 10.05
C ASP A 86 -0.09 6.28 8.55
N VAL A 87 -1.22 6.41 7.87
CA VAL A 87 -1.26 6.87 6.47
C VAL A 87 -1.86 8.25 6.42
N THR A 88 -1.08 9.28 6.06
CA THR A 88 -1.53 10.68 6.18
C THR A 88 -2.24 11.24 4.95
N ARG A 89 -1.94 10.73 3.75
CA ARG A 89 -2.52 11.20 2.49
C ARG A 89 -2.57 10.08 1.46
N THR A 90 -3.76 9.75 1.00
CA THR A 90 -3.99 8.76 -0.06
C THR A 90 -4.91 9.35 -1.12
N THR A 91 -4.49 9.27 -2.39
CA THR A 91 -5.30 9.70 -3.54
C THR A 91 -5.31 8.59 -4.60
N ASP A 92 -6.43 8.47 -5.33
CA ASP A 92 -6.54 7.63 -6.53
C ASP A 92 -6.29 6.14 -6.26
N VAL A 93 -7.09 5.58 -5.33
CA VAL A 93 -7.08 4.13 -5.07
C VAL A 93 -8.20 3.47 -5.86
N THR A 94 -7.83 2.64 -6.84
CA THR A 94 -8.84 2.01 -7.70
C THR A 94 -9.36 0.71 -7.12
N ARG A 95 -8.49 -0.25 -6.77
CA ARG A 95 -8.89 -1.57 -6.24
C ARG A 95 -8.05 -2.01 -5.05
N THR A 96 -8.74 -2.38 -3.98
CA THR A 96 -8.15 -2.99 -2.79
C THR A 96 -9.03 -4.17 -2.35
N MET A 97 -8.40 -5.27 -1.96
CA MET A 97 -9.05 -6.51 -1.54
C MET A 97 -8.30 -7.10 -0.33
N ASP A 98 -9.02 -7.75 0.58
CA ASP A 98 -8.47 -8.46 1.75
C ASP A 98 -7.55 -7.61 2.66
N VAL A 99 -8.12 -6.61 3.34
CA VAL A 99 -7.40 -5.77 4.31
C VAL A 99 -7.86 -6.07 5.74
N THR A 100 -6.98 -6.58 6.61
CA THR A 100 -7.38 -7.03 7.95
C THR A 100 -7.35 -5.93 9.02
N ARG A 101 -6.33 -5.05 9.03
CA ARG A 101 -6.17 -4.03 10.08
C ARG A 101 -5.66 -2.71 9.51
N THR A 102 -6.37 -1.63 9.80
CA THR A 102 -6.02 -0.27 9.39
C THR A 102 -6.19 0.68 10.58
N THR A 103 -5.18 1.50 10.87
CA THR A 103 -5.25 2.47 11.99
C THR A 103 -4.61 3.78 11.57
N ASP A 104 -5.17 4.90 12.01
CA ASP A 104 -4.63 6.25 11.79
C ASP A 104 -4.52 6.60 10.29
N VAL A 105 -5.63 6.50 9.55
CA VAL A 105 -5.69 6.93 8.15
C VAL A 105 -6.31 8.33 8.07
N THR A 106 -5.48 9.32 7.79
CA THR A 106 -5.90 10.71 7.67
C THR A 106 -5.98 11.08 6.18
N ARG A 107 -7.02 11.84 5.78
CA ARG A 107 -7.20 12.45 4.45
C ARG A 107 -7.07 11.49 3.26
N THR A 108 -8.19 10.89 2.86
CA THR A 108 -8.30 10.15 1.60
C THR A 108 -9.19 10.87 0.58
N LYS A 109 -8.82 10.81 -0.71
CA LYS A 109 -9.58 11.43 -1.81
C LYS A 109 -9.64 10.47 -3.00
N ASP A 110 -10.81 10.38 -3.65
CA ASP A 110 -11.04 9.64 -4.91
C ASP A 110 -10.75 8.13 -4.79
N VAL A 111 -11.74 7.33 -4.31
CA VAL A 111 -11.64 5.86 -4.19
C VAL A 111 -12.78 5.18 -4.95
N THR A 112 -12.47 4.44 -6.02
CA THR A 112 -13.48 4.03 -7.01
C THR A 112 -14.04 2.60 -6.87
N HIS A 113 -13.23 1.59 -6.56
CA HIS A 113 -13.68 0.18 -6.61
C HIS A 113 -13.01 -0.79 -5.62
N ILE A 114 -13.55 -0.94 -4.41
CA ILE A 114 -13.24 -2.09 -3.54
C ILE A 114 -14.15 -3.26 -3.98
N THR A 115 -13.58 -4.38 -4.44
CA THR A 115 -14.32 -5.52 -5.04
C THR A 115 -13.78 -6.84 -4.48
N ASP A 116 -14.64 -7.85 -4.32
CA ASP A 116 -14.31 -9.16 -3.73
C ASP A 116 -13.87 -9.08 -2.27
N VAL A 117 -14.60 -8.25 -1.54
CA VAL A 117 -14.78 -8.34 -0.09
C VAL A 117 -15.68 -9.55 0.22
N THR A 118 -15.35 -10.72 -0.32
CA THR A 118 -16.05 -11.97 0.01
C THR A 118 -15.69 -12.44 1.43
N CYS A 119 -14.66 -11.81 2.01
CA CYS A 119 -14.38 -11.69 3.43
C CYS A 119 -13.75 -10.30 3.71
N ILE A 120 -14.55 -9.24 3.88
CA ILE A 120 -14.32 -8.37 5.05
C ILE A 120 -15.17 -9.03 6.12
N THR A 121 -14.71 -10.19 6.53
CA THR A 121 -14.83 -10.62 7.92
C THR A 121 -13.49 -10.20 8.48
N ASP A 122 -13.48 -9.35 9.49
CA ASP A 122 -12.28 -8.80 10.12
C ASP A 122 -11.59 -7.61 9.42
N ILE A 123 -12.31 -6.50 9.17
CA ILE A 123 -11.75 -5.24 9.67
C ILE A 123 -12.13 -5.21 11.15
N THR A 124 -11.39 -5.96 11.97
CA THR A 124 -11.66 -6.00 13.41
C THR A 124 -11.44 -4.63 14.06
N HIS A 125 -10.57 -3.81 13.45
CA HIS A 125 -10.18 -2.51 13.97
C HIS A 125 -9.82 -1.55 12.82
N ILE A 126 -10.79 -0.71 12.42
CA ILE A 126 -10.49 0.64 11.97
C ILE A 126 -10.57 1.54 13.20
N THR A 127 -9.51 2.30 13.45
CA THR A 127 -9.54 3.38 14.44
C THR A 127 -8.96 4.61 13.78
N ASP A 128 -9.67 5.73 13.94
CA ASP A 128 -9.28 7.06 13.47
C ASP A 128 -9.07 7.20 11.95
N VAL A 129 -10.18 7.20 11.21
CA VAL A 129 -10.22 7.71 9.83
C VAL A 129 -10.77 9.13 9.84
N THR A 130 -9.95 10.10 9.45
CA THR A 130 -10.38 11.51 9.42
C THR A 130 -10.37 12.05 7.99
N HIS A 131 -11.54 12.47 7.50
CA HIS A 131 -11.79 13.01 6.16
C HIS A 131 -11.60 12.02 4.99
N THR A 132 -12.72 11.60 4.40
CA THR A 132 -12.78 10.90 3.12
C THR A 132 -13.70 11.68 2.17
N THR A 133 -13.41 11.69 0.86
CA THR A 133 -14.27 12.33 -0.15
C THR A 133 -14.23 11.50 -1.43
N ASP A 134 -15.39 11.33 -2.07
CA ASP A 134 -15.58 10.58 -3.33
C ASP A 134 -15.25 9.08 -3.25
N VAL A 135 -15.98 8.34 -2.41
CA VAL A 135 -15.96 6.86 -2.37
C VAL A 135 -17.15 6.29 -3.13
N THR A 136 -16.91 5.59 -4.25
CA THR A 136 -17.98 5.20 -5.18
C THR A 136 -18.61 3.85 -4.86
N ARG A 137 -17.86 2.90 -4.28
CA ARG A 137 -18.39 1.57 -3.92
C ARG A 137 -17.57 0.90 -2.82
N ILE A 138 -18.23 0.60 -1.71
CA ILE A 138 -17.78 -0.32 -0.67
C ILE A 138 -18.84 -1.42 -0.60
N THR A 139 -18.44 -2.69 -0.69
CA THR A 139 -19.36 -3.82 -0.48
C THR A 139 -18.97 -4.45 0.85
N ASP A 140 -19.93 -4.56 1.77
CA ASP A 140 -19.84 -5.12 3.13
C ASP A 140 -18.61 -4.76 3.99
N VAL A 141 -18.82 -3.93 5.01
CA VAL A 141 -17.93 -3.83 6.18
C VAL A 141 -18.64 -4.55 7.30
N THR A 142 -18.09 -5.66 7.83
CA THR A 142 -18.59 -6.27 9.07
C THR A 142 -17.81 -5.82 10.28
#